data_AF-A0A961C0A0-F1
#
_entry.id   AF-A0A961C0A0-F1
#
_cell.length_a   1.000
_cell.length_b   1.000
_cell.length_c   1.000
_cell.angle_alpha   90.00
_cell.angle_beta   90.00
_cell.angle_gamma   90.00
#
_symmetry.space_group_name_H-M   'P 1'
#
loop_
_entity.id
_entity.type
_entity.pdbx_description
1 polymer ?
#
loop_
_entity_poly.entity_id
_entity_poly.type
_entity_poly.pdbx_seq_one_letter_code
_entity_poly.pdbx_strand_id
1 'polypeptide(L)' 'MPDEVIFTSALPHTMTGKRMEVPVKRLLQGVPLEQAVNPSAVDDPGTLDQFVALAREGRAPGAASRQSGSGVGRT' A
#
# COMPACT_ATOMS: atom_id res chain seq x y z
N MET A 1 12.80 0.50 -16.63
CA MET A 1 12.29 1.77 -16.08
C MET A 1 11.04 1.44 -15.28
N PRO A 2 10.84 2.00 -14.08
CA PRO A 2 9.61 1.78 -13.31
C PRO A 2 8.43 2.51 -13.97
N ASP A 3 7.23 1.96 -13.81
CA ASP A 3 6.00 2.59 -14.32
C ASP A 3 5.58 3.79 -13.47
N GLU A 4 5.78 3.72 -12.14
CA GLU A 4 5.43 4.77 -11.18
C GLU A 4 6.44 4.78 -10.02
N VAL A 5 6.72 5.96 -9.48
CA VAL A 5 7.50 6.15 -8.25
C VAL A 5 6.66 6.94 -7.27
N ILE A 6 6.39 6.34 -6.11
CA ILE A 6 5.56 6.93 -5.05
C ILE A 6 6.47 7.22 -3.86
N PHE A 7 6.43 8.46 -3.37
CA PHE A 7 7.14 8.84 -2.15
C PHE A 7 6.34 8.41 -0.92
N THR A 8 7.04 7.87 0.07
CA THR A 8 6.50 7.49 1.37
C THR A 8 7.35 8.13 2.46
N SER A 9 6.77 8.40 3.63
CA SER A 9 7.56 8.91 4.76
C SER A 9 8.57 7.88 5.29
N ALA A 10 8.26 6.59 5.19
CA ALA A 10 9.10 5.49 5.62
C ALA A 10 8.72 4.18 4.93
N LEU A 11 9.66 3.22 4.92
CA LEU A 11 9.39 1.84 4.53
C LEU A 11 9.18 0.98 5.78
N PRO A 12 8.21 0.06 5.80
CA PRO A 12 8.01 -0.88 6.89
C PRO A 12 9.14 -1.90 6.96
N HIS A 13 9.59 -2.19 8.16
CA HIS A 13 10.60 -3.21 8.42
C HIS A 13 10.13 -4.22 9.47
N THR A 14 10.79 -5.37 9.49
CA THR A 14 10.62 -6.36 10.54
C THR A 14 11.28 -5.89 11.85
N MET A 15 10.98 -6.55 12.97
CA MET A 15 11.75 -6.42 14.23
C MET A 15 13.27 -6.53 14.07
N THR A 16 13.73 -7.20 13.01
CA THR A 16 15.15 -7.41 12.70
C THR A 16 15.70 -6.43 11.65
N GLY A 17 14.91 -5.42 11.26
CA GLY A 17 15.30 -4.37 10.31
C GLY A 17 15.23 -4.79 8.84
N LYS A 18 14.63 -5.93 8.49
CA LYS A 18 14.47 -6.35 7.09
C LYS A 18 13.23 -5.69 6.48
N ARG A 19 13.34 -5.20 5.25
CA ARG A 19 12.20 -4.58 4.53
C ARG A 19 11.06 -5.57 4.33
N MET A 20 9.82 -5.09 4.50
CA MET A 20 8.61 -5.89 4.30
C MET A 20 8.07 -5.82 2.86
N GLU A 21 8.89 -6.17 1.86
CA GLU A 21 8.49 -6.07 0.45
C GLU A 21 7.28 -6.96 0.09
N VAL A 22 7.28 -8.22 0.52
CA VAL A 22 6.19 -9.16 0.22
C VAL A 22 4.88 -8.77 0.92
N PRO A 23 4.87 -8.46 2.23
CA PRO A 23 3.65 -7.98 2.88
C PRO A 23 3.09 -6.68 2.26
N VAL A 24 3.95 -5.70 1.95
CA VAL A 24 3.54 -4.46 1.28
C VAL A 24 2.92 -4.74 -0.08
N LYS A 25 3.52 -5.62 -0.89
CA LYS A 25 2.93 -6.01 -2.18
C LYS A 25 1.54 -6.62 -2.01
N ARG A 26 1.35 -7.50 -1.02
CA ARG A 26 0.03 -8.12 -0.73
C ARG A 26 -1.01 -7.06 -0.34
N LEU A 27 -0.64 -6.10 0.51
CA LEU A 27 -1.50 -4.97 0.85
C LEU A 27 -1.96 -4.22 -0.40
N LEU A 28 -1.02 -3.82 -1.26
CA LEU A 28 -1.31 -3.09 -2.50
C LEU A 28 -2.13 -3.90 -3.51
N GLN A 29 -2.11 -5.24 -3.41
CA GLN A 29 -2.98 -6.13 -4.19
C GLN A 29 -4.40 -6.28 -3.59
N GLY A 30 -4.69 -5.59 -2.48
CA GLY A 30 -6.00 -5.59 -1.83
C GLY A 30 -6.17 -6.64 -0.73
N VAL A 31 -5.11 -7.33 -0.31
CA VAL A 31 -5.18 -8.24 0.84
C VAL A 31 -5.38 -7.40 2.12
N PRO A 32 -6.36 -7.72 2.99
CA PRO A 32 -6.56 -7.02 4.25
C PRO A 32 -5.32 -7.01 5.13
N LEU A 33 -5.12 -5.95 5.92
CA LEU A 33 -3.91 -5.74 6.72
C LEU A 33 -3.63 -6.89 7.68
N GLU A 34 -4.68 -7.34 8.36
CA GLU A 34 -4.67 -8.46 9.31
C GLU A 34 -4.30 -9.81 8.68
N GLN A 35 -4.39 -9.94 7.35
CA GLN A 35 -3.99 -11.14 6.61
C GLN A 35 -2.63 -10.98 5.93
N ALA A 36 -2.23 -9.75 5.60
CA ALA A 36 -0.99 -9.46 4.91
C ALA A 36 0.22 -9.45 5.88
N VAL A 37 0.00 -9.01 7.12
CA VAL A 37 1.06 -8.74 8.11
C VAL A 37 0.66 -9.28 9.47
N ASN A 38 1.61 -9.89 10.19
CA ASN A 38 1.49 -10.12 11.63
C ASN A 38 1.96 -8.84 12.37
N PRO A 39 1.11 -8.17 13.18
CA PRO A 39 1.50 -6.96 13.90
C PRO A 39 2.75 -7.12 14.76
N SER A 40 2.95 -8.28 15.39
CA SER A 40 4.13 -8.55 16.22
C SER A 40 5.43 -8.68 15.43
N ALA A 41 5.37 -8.71 14.09
CA ALA A 41 6.53 -8.79 13.24
C ALA A 41 7.02 -7.40 12.77
N VAL A 42 6.27 -6.32 12.99
CA VAL A 42 6.51 -4.97 12.43
C VAL A 42 7.08 -4.05 13.48
N ASP A 43 8.26 -3.46 13.23
CA ASP A 43 8.95 -2.61 14.20
C ASP A 43 8.18 -1.31 14.48
N ASP A 44 7.62 -0.70 13.44
CA ASP A 44 6.74 0.46 13.51
C ASP A 44 5.46 0.22 12.68
N PRO A 45 4.35 -0.20 13.31
CA PRO A 45 3.08 -0.43 12.63
C PRO A 45 2.53 0.79 11.87
N GLY A 46 2.84 2.01 12.29
CA GLY A 46 2.33 3.23 11.65
C GLY A 46 2.84 3.44 10.22
N THR A 47 3.97 2.80 9.88
CA THR A 47 4.50 2.81 8.50
C THR A 47 3.59 2.08 7.50
N LEU A 48 2.72 1.18 7.95
CA LEU A 48 1.82 0.40 7.09
C LEU A 48 0.58 1.20 6.65
N ASP A 49 0.18 2.22 7.40
CA ASP A 49 -1.06 2.98 7.16
C ASP A 49 -1.08 3.65 5.77
N GLN A 50 0.07 4.16 5.33
CA GLN A 50 0.23 4.74 3.99
C GLN A 50 -0.03 3.71 2.89
N PHE A 51 0.44 2.47 3.06
CA PHE A 51 0.24 1.40 2.08
C PHE A 51 -1.20 0.89 2.07
N VAL A 52 -1.86 0.87 3.24
CA VAL A 52 -3.30 0.58 3.33
C VAL A 52 -4.12 1.66 2.61
N ALA A 53 -3.77 2.93 2.77
CA ALA A 53 -4.42 4.03 2.05
C ALA A 53 -4.22 3.88 0.52
N LEU A 54 -3.00 3.63 0.06
CA LEU A 54 -2.69 3.40 -1.36
C LEU A 54 -3.45 2.20 -1.95
N ALA A 55 -3.58 1.11 -1.18
CA ALA A 55 -4.35 -0.06 -1.59
C ALA A 55 -5.84 0.27 -1.78
N ARG A 56 -6.42 1.11 -0.90
CA ARG A 56 -7.83 1.54 -0.97
C ARG A 56 -8.09 2.47 -2.16
N GLU A 57 -7.11 3.27 -2.55
CA GLU A 57 -7.17 4.10 -3.77
C GLU A 57 -7.11 3.26 -5.06
N GLY A 58 -6.83 1.96 -4.95
CA GLY A 58 -6.69 1.08 -6.12
C GLY A 58 -5.42 1.34 -6.92
N ARG A 59 -4.42 2.02 -6.33
CA ARG A 59 -3.10 2.23 -6.94
C ARG A 59 -2.22 0.98 -6.80
N ALA A 60 -2.76 -0.16 -7.21
CA ALA A 60 -1.98 -1.39 -7.29
C ALA A 60 -0.88 -1.21 -8.37
N PRO A 61 0.37 -1.59 -8.09
CA PRO A 61 1.45 -1.50 -9.08
C PRO A 61 1.10 -2.36 -10.29
N GLY A 62 0.95 -1.71 -11.46
CA GLY A 62 0.61 -2.34 -12.75
C GLY A 62 -0.85 -2.19 -13.20
N ALA A 63 -1.72 -1.55 -12.42
CA ALA A 63 -3.07 -1.23 -12.88
C ALA A 63 -3.03 0.07 -13.71
N ALA A 64 -2.97 -0.06 -15.04
CA ALA A 64 -3.13 1.06 -15.96
C ALA A 64 -4.33 1.91 -15.55
N SER A 65 -4.05 3.19 -15.27
CA SER A 65 -4.98 4.31 -15.01
C SER A 65 -6.47 3.98 -15.18
N ARG A 66 -7.10 3.44 -14.12
CA ARG A 66 -8.54 3.68 -13.93
C ARG A 66 -8.66 5.05 -13.29
N GLN A 67 -8.72 6.06 -14.15
CA GLN A 67 -9.29 7.34 -13.79
C GLN A 67 -10.74 7.06 -13.37
N SER A 68 -10.98 6.97 -12.06
CA SER A 68 -12.32 7.17 -11.50
C SER A 68 -12.65 8.64 -11.66
N GLY A 69 -13.01 9.02 -12.89
CA GLY A 69 -13.86 10.17 -13.15
C GLY A 69 -15.23 9.85 -12.56
N SER A 70 -15.40 10.12 -11.27
CA SER A 70 -16.73 10.28 -10.69
C SER A 70 -17.30 11.59 -11.24
N GLY A 71 -17.93 11.49 -12.40
CA GLY A 71 -18.91 12.46 -12.84
C GLY A 71 -20.05 12.46 -11.84
N VAL A 72 -20.09 13.47 -10.98
CA VAL A 72 -21.33 13.91 -10.34
C VAL A 72 -21.73 15.19 -11.04
N GLY A 73 -22.52 15.03 -12.10
CA GLY A 73 -23.47 16.06 -12.46
C GLY A 73 -24.49 16.18 -11.33
N ARG A 74 -24.60 17.37 -10.76
CA ARG A 74 -25.79 17.82 -10.03
C ARG A 74 -25.91 19.33 -10.23
N THR A 75 -26.95 19.68 -11.00
CA THR A 75 -27.67 20.96 -11.12
C THR A 75 -26.86 22.21 -11.40
#